data_AF-A0A1H3P2Q0-F1
#
_entry.id   AF-A0A1H3P2Q0-F1
#
_cell.length_a   1.000
_cell.length_b   1.000
_cell.length_c   1.000
_cell.angle_alpha   90.00
_cell.angle_beta   90.00
_cell.angle_gamma   90.00
#
_symmetry.space_group_name_H-M   'P 1'
#
loop_
_entity.id
_entity.type
_entity.pdbx_description
1 polymer ?
#
loop_
_entity_poly.entity_id
_entity_poly.type
_entity_poly.pdbx_seq_one_letter_code
_entity_poly.pdbx_strand_id
1 'polypeptide(L)'
;MRSDLPMLVCKVNQPDGPVAYVTLTPQQDLSTRGIAPQEIVGQIIDPEQPGIAPDNFARNRVFVEFLHGVIARHGPSLPGLRDEAQRQGEGIVAIVDGRAETPQDAVPPEDILGAFQVAEGRIVADSYRPNPNHRILSARGFFQLDPQLQRVLLEELAASVVAGA
;
A
#
# COMPACT_ATOMS: atom_id res chain seq x y z
N MET A 1 10.22 -12.24 -5.81
CA MET A 1 8.99 -12.90 -5.31
C MET A 1 7.87 -11.87 -5.45
N ARG A 2 6.76 -12.21 -6.10
CA ARG A 2 5.63 -11.29 -6.25
C ARG A 2 4.96 -11.07 -4.89
N SER A 3 4.50 -9.86 -4.63
CA SER A 3 3.68 -9.53 -3.45
C SER A 3 2.24 -9.97 -3.72
N ASP A 4 1.73 -10.85 -2.85
CA ASP A 4 0.34 -11.31 -2.83
C ASP A 4 -0.31 -10.74 -1.56
N LEU A 5 -0.69 -9.46 -1.61
CA LEU A 5 -1.60 -8.92 -0.60
C LEU A 5 -2.94 -9.67 -0.69
N PRO A 6 -3.55 -10.06 0.44
CA PRO A 6 -4.80 -10.83 0.45
C PRO A 6 -6.01 -9.94 0.14
N MET A 7 -6.01 -9.32 -1.03
CA MET A 7 -7.07 -8.41 -1.46
C MET A 7 -8.33 -9.20 -1.79
N LEU A 8 -9.44 -8.81 -1.15
CA LEU A 8 -10.76 -9.38 -1.36
C LEU A 8 -11.74 -8.29 -1.76
N VAL A 9 -12.74 -8.65 -2.55
CA VAL A 9 -13.90 -7.79 -2.81
C VAL A 9 -15.02 -8.20 -1.86
N CYS A 10 -15.44 -7.27 -1.00
CA CYS A 10 -16.56 -7.45 -0.09
C CYS A 10 -17.75 -6.58 -0.55
N LYS A 11 -18.89 -7.21 -0.83
CA LYS A 11 -20.16 -6.50 -1.11
C LYS A 11 -20.91 -6.29 0.20
N VAL A 12 -21.24 -5.04 0.50
CA VAL A 12 -21.95 -4.64 1.71
C VAL A 12 -23.27 -3.98 1.29
N ASN A 13 -24.38 -4.46 1.87
CA ASN A 13 -25.69 -3.83 1.65
C ASN A 13 -25.80 -2.58 2.53
N GLN A 14 -25.86 -1.40 1.93
CA GLN A 14 -26.15 -0.15 2.62
C GLN A 14 -27.59 0.30 2.33
N PRO A 15 -28.16 1.20 3.16
CA PRO A 15 -29.51 1.73 2.94
C PRO A 15 -29.71 2.34 1.54
N ASP A 16 -28.67 2.97 0.99
CA ASP A 16 -28.69 3.64 -0.31
C ASP A 16 -28.35 2.71 -1.49
N GLY A 17 -28.13 1.42 -1.22
CA GLY A 17 -27.80 0.40 -2.22
C GLY A 17 -26.57 -0.45 -1.85
N PRO A 18 -26.28 -1.51 -2.61
CA PRO A 18 -25.09 -2.31 -2.40
C PRO A 18 -23.84 -1.52 -2.80
N VAL A 19 -22.81 -1.58 -1.95
CA VAL A 19 -21.47 -1.06 -2.24
C VAL A 19 -20.48 -2.20 -2.23
N ALA A 20 -19.41 -2.10 -3.04
CA ALA A 20 -18.35 -3.09 -3.06
C ALA A 20 -17.02 -2.45 -2.66
N TYR A 21 -16.38 -3.02 -1.63
CA TYR A 21 -15.08 -2.57 -1.13
C TYR A 21 -14.00 -3.57 -1.51
N VAL A 22 -12.83 -3.06 -1.87
CA VAL A 22 -11.59 -3.85 -1.90
C VAL A 22 -10.95 -3.74 -0.52
N THR A 23 -10.68 -4.86 0.13
CA THR A 23 -10.20 -4.91 1.52
C THR A 23 -9.04 -5.90 1.69
N LEU A 24 -8.18 -5.63 2.66
CA LEU A 24 -7.15 -6.55 3.16
C LEU A 24 -7.60 -7.37 4.37
N THR A 25 -8.84 -7.19 4.85
CA THR A 25 -9.39 -7.97 5.95
C THR A 25 -9.41 -9.46 5.58
N PRO A 26 -8.88 -10.36 6.41
CA PRO A 26 -8.95 -11.80 6.18
C PRO A 26 -10.40 -12.27 6.00
N GLN A 27 -10.63 -13.19 5.06
CA GLN A 27 -11.99 -13.69 4.75
C GLN A 27 -12.73 -14.23 6.00
N GLN A 28 -12.00 -14.88 6.90
CA GLN A 28 -12.55 -15.43 8.16
C GLN A 28 -13.01 -14.35 9.15
N ASP A 29 -12.50 -13.13 9.04
CA ASP A 29 -12.82 -12.01 9.93
C ASP A 29 -14.01 -11.19 9.42
N LEU A 30 -14.29 -11.24 8.11
CA LEU A 30 -15.37 -10.46 7.47
C LEU A 30 -16.76 -10.79 8.02
N SER A 31 -16.96 -11.99 8.57
CA SER A 31 -18.22 -12.43 9.16
C SER A 31 -18.31 -12.21 10.68
N THR A 32 -17.17 -11.96 11.34
CA THR A 32 -17.08 -11.86 12.81
C THR A 32 -16.99 -10.43 13.30
N ARG A 33 -16.48 -9.51 12.48
CA ARG A 33 -16.38 -8.08 12.79
C ARG A 33 -16.56 -7.21 11.54
N GLY A 34 -16.79 -5.92 11.76
CA GLY A 34 -16.74 -4.92 10.71
C GLY A 34 -15.34 -4.77 10.12
N ILE A 35 -15.27 -4.19 8.91
CA ILE A 35 -14.02 -3.84 8.24
C ILE A 35 -13.53 -2.51 8.80
N ALA A 36 -12.30 -2.47 9.34
CA ALA A 36 -11.74 -1.23 9.83
C ALA A 36 -11.43 -0.28 8.65
N PRO A 37 -11.56 1.06 8.80
CA PRO A 37 -11.33 1.99 7.70
C PRO A 37 -9.97 1.85 7.02
N GLN A 38 -8.92 1.57 7.77
CA GLN A 38 -7.56 1.34 7.26
C GLN A 38 -7.37 -0.04 6.61
N GLU A 39 -8.33 -0.96 6.67
CA GLU A 39 -8.28 -2.23 5.94
C GLU A 39 -8.94 -2.11 4.54
N ILE A 40 -9.77 -1.07 4.33
CA ILE A 40 -10.43 -0.81 3.05
C ILE A 40 -9.43 -0.13 2.11
N VAL A 41 -8.93 -0.84 1.11
CA VAL A 41 -8.03 -0.30 0.07
C VAL A 41 -8.75 0.74 -0.80
N GLY A 42 -10.02 0.49 -1.09
CA GLY A 42 -10.88 1.41 -1.83
C GLY A 42 -12.26 0.84 -2.10
N GLN A 43 -13.05 1.58 -2.89
CA GLN A 43 -14.42 1.25 -3.25
C GLN A 43 -14.54 1.12 -4.77
N ILE A 44 -15.32 0.13 -5.22
CA ILE A 44 -15.74 0.00 -6.61
C ILE A 44 -16.92 0.95 -6.83
N ILE A 45 -16.82 1.83 -7.83
CA ILE A 45 -17.78 2.91 -8.06
C ILE A 45 -19.10 2.35 -8.60
N ASP A 46 -19.01 1.51 -9.63
CA ASP A 46 -20.10 0.75 -10.23
C ASP A 46 -19.83 -0.76 -10.06
N PRO A 47 -20.50 -1.43 -9.09
CA PRO A 47 -20.29 -2.86 -8.83
C PRO A 47 -20.90 -3.78 -9.89
N GLU A 48 -21.70 -3.25 -10.83
CA GLU A 48 -22.29 -4.01 -11.93
C GLU A 48 -21.37 -4.04 -13.17
N GLN A 49 -20.42 -3.11 -13.27
CA GLN A 49 -19.37 -3.16 -14.28
C GLN A 49 -18.43 -4.35 -14.02
N PRO A 50 -18.17 -5.21 -15.03
CA PRO A 50 -17.32 -6.38 -14.84
C PRO A 50 -15.85 -6.01 -14.62
N GLY A 51 -15.23 -6.66 -13.64
CA GLY A 51 -13.81 -6.49 -13.32
C GLY A 51 -13.53 -5.26 -12.44
N ILE A 52 -12.25 -5.06 -12.10
CA ILE A 52 -11.79 -3.89 -11.34
C ILE A 52 -10.81 -3.13 -12.23
N ALA A 53 -11.17 -1.89 -12.55
CA ALA A 53 -10.39 -1.00 -13.40
C ALA A 53 -10.16 0.36 -12.73
N PRO A 54 -9.10 1.12 -13.09
CA PRO A 54 -8.77 2.38 -12.43
C PRO A 54 -9.87 3.45 -12.49
N ASP A 55 -10.65 3.48 -13.56
CA ASP A 55 -11.79 4.39 -13.76
C ASP A 55 -13.02 4.01 -12.92
N ASN A 56 -13.12 2.74 -12.52
CA ASN A 56 -14.18 2.20 -11.67
C ASN A 56 -13.74 2.00 -10.21
N PHE A 57 -12.67 2.67 -9.77
CA PHE A 57 -12.10 2.47 -8.43
C PHE A 57 -11.78 3.79 -7.74
N ALA A 58 -12.40 4.01 -6.59
CA ALA A 58 -12.11 5.11 -5.70
C ALA A 58 -11.18 4.65 -4.57
N ARG A 59 -9.94 5.13 -4.55
CA ARG A 59 -8.99 4.83 -3.46
C ARG A 59 -9.49 5.35 -2.12
N ASN A 60 -9.27 4.60 -1.06
CA ASN A 60 -9.55 5.07 0.29
C ASN A 60 -8.36 5.85 0.85
N ARG A 61 -8.58 7.11 1.23
CA ARG A 61 -7.55 7.97 1.81
C ARG A 61 -7.04 7.46 3.15
N VAL A 62 -7.89 6.87 3.98
CA VAL A 62 -7.48 6.36 5.30
C VAL A 62 -6.48 5.23 5.16
N PHE A 63 -6.70 4.32 4.20
CA PHE A 63 -5.74 3.27 3.86
C PHE A 63 -4.44 3.84 3.30
N VAL A 64 -4.51 4.80 2.37
CA VAL A 64 -3.32 5.42 1.78
C VAL A 64 -2.46 6.12 2.85
N GLU A 65 -3.09 6.86 3.75
CA GLU A 65 -2.41 7.53 4.87
C GLU A 65 -1.78 6.50 5.84
N PHE A 66 -2.51 5.42 6.14
CA PHE A 66 -2.00 4.31 6.95
C PHE A 66 -0.78 3.64 6.31
N LEU A 67 -0.86 3.27 5.03
CA LEU A 67 0.22 2.68 4.26
C LEU A 67 1.49 3.54 4.32
N HIS A 68 1.36 4.84 4.04
CA HIS A 68 2.49 5.77 4.10
C HIS A 68 3.03 5.94 5.52
N GLY A 69 2.18 5.90 6.55
CA GLY A 69 2.61 5.90 7.96
C GLY A 69 3.44 4.67 8.33
N VAL A 70 3.01 3.49 7.89
CA VAL A 70 3.77 2.24 8.07
C VAL A 70 5.12 2.32 7.36
N ILE A 71 5.14 2.78 6.11
CA ILE A 71 6.38 2.95 5.36
C ILE A 71 7.32 3.89 6.10
N ALA A 72 6.85 5.08 6.50
CA ALA A 72 7.67 6.07 7.19
C ALA A 72 8.31 5.51 8.47
N ARG A 73 7.54 4.75 9.26
CA ARG A 73 7.98 4.20 10.55
C ARG A 73 8.94 3.02 10.41
N HIS A 74 8.65 2.10 9.50
CA HIS A 74 9.37 0.83 9.42
C HIS A 74 10.38 0.77 8.26
N GLY A 75 10.21 1.59 7.22
CA GLY A 75 11.13 1.65 6.08
C GLY A 75 12.60 1.76 6.47
N PRO A 76 13.01 2.64 7.42
CA PRO A 76 14.41 2.77 7.83
C PRO A 76 15.02 1.50 8.45
N SER A 77 14.20 0.56 8.94
CA SER A 77 14.67 -0.69 9.55
C SER A 77 14.69 -1.87 8.58
N LEU A 78 14.09 -1.73 7.38
CA LEU A 78 14.05 -2.80 6.39
C LEU A 78 15.44 -3.04 5.78
N PRO A 79 15.96 -4.29 5.79
CA PRO A 79 17.26 -4.63 5.22
C PRO A 79 17.49 -4.10 3.81
N GLY A 80 16.54 -4.32 2.89
CA GLY A 80 16.70 -3.88 1.49
C GLY A 80 16.88 -2.37 1.34
N LEU A 81 16.18 -1.57 2.14
CA LEU A 81 16.31 -0.11 2.11
C LEU A 81 17.60 0.37 2.80
N ARG A 82 18.06 -0.33 3.83
CA ARG A 82 19.34 -0.03 4.51
C ARG A 82 20.52 -0.36 3.62
N ASP A 83 20.51 -1.51 2.97
CA ASP A 83 21.57 -1.94 2.06
C ASP A 83 21.68 -0.96 0.88
N GLU A 84 20.54 -0.52 0.34
CA GLU A 84 20.50 0.47 -0.73
C GLU A 84 21.00 1.84 -0.27
N ALA A 85 20.62 2.29 0.93
CA ALA A 85 21.14 3.53 1.50
C ALA A 85 22.66 3.48 1.70
N GLN A 86 23.19 2.37 2.22
CA GLN A 86 24.63 2.17 2.38
C GLN A 86 25.37 2.18 1.05
N ARG A 87 24.78 1.56 0.02
CA ARG A 87 25.34 1.52 -1.32
C ARG A 87 25.41 2.91 -1.97
N GLN A 88 24.38 3.74 -1.78
CA GLN A 88 24.33 5.10 -2.35
C GLN A 88 25.22 6.10 -1.60
N GLY A 89 25.33 5.99 -0.27
CA GLY A 89 26.06 6.92 0.58
C GLY A 89 25.32 8.23 0.83
N GLU A 90 24.82 8.89 -0.23
CA GLU A 90 24.10 10.16 -0.18
C GLU A 90 22.94 10.16 -1.18
N GLY A 91 21.91 10.97 -0.94
CA GLY A 91 20.86 11.23 -1.92
C GLY A 91 19.48 10.72 -1.49
N ILE A 92 18.78 10.00 -2.37
CA ILE A 92 17.40 9.59 -2.16
C ILE A 92 17.23 8.12 -2.52
N VAL A 93 16.64 7.35 -1.61
CA VAL A 93 16.20 5.97 -1.88
C VAL A 93 14.71 5.97 -2.15
N ALA A 94 14.35 5.73 -3.41
CA ALA A 94 12.96 5.57 -3.83
C ALA A 94 12.45 4.16 -3.50
N ILE A 95 11.21 4.09 -3.04
CA ILE A 95 10.48 2.84 -2.83
C ILE A 95 9.65 2.60 -4.08
N VAL A 96 10.10 1.64 -4.87
CA VAL A 96 9.48 1.28 -6.14
C VAL A 96 8.37 0.27 -5.90
N ASP A 97 7.25 0.50 -6.55
CA ASP A 97 6.12 -0.40 -6.60
C ASP A 97 6.47 -1.63 -7.43
N GLY A 98 6.28 -2.84 -6.89
CA GLY A 98 6.73 -4.10 -7.48
C GLY A 98 6.09 -4.45 -8.83
N ARG A 99 5.05 -3.71 -9.23
CA ARG A 99 4.45 -3.72 -10.58
C ARG A 99 5.27 -3.01 -11.65
N ALA A 100 6.28 -2.22 -11.28
CA ALA A 100 7.19 -1.61 -12.23
C ALA A 100 7.97 -2.72 -12.96
N GLU A 101 7.73 -2.89 -14.26
CA GLU A 101 8.44 -3.85 -15.11
C GLU A 101 9.74 -3.27 -15.70
N THR A 102 10.05 -2.02 -15.36
CA THR A 102 11.16 -1.27 -15.91
C THR A 102 12.44 -1.46 -15.09
N PRO A 103 13.63 -1.42 -15.73
CA PRO A 103 14.89 -1.20 -15.02
C PRO A 103 14.79 0.03 -14.10
N GLN A 104 15.58 0.05 -13.02
CA GLN A 104 15.51 1.07 -11.95
C GLN A 104 15.55 2.53 -12.45
N ASP A 105 16.15 2.79 -13.61
CA ASP A 105 16.31 4.13 -14.17
C ASP A 105 15.08 4.66 -14.95
N ALA A 106 14.04 3.85 -15.14
CA ALA A 106 12.87 4.20 -15.97
C ALA A 106 11.52 3.94 -15.28
N VAL A 107 11.51 3.88 -13.95
CA VAL A 107 10.28 3.66 -13.16
C VAL A 107 9.30 4.82 -13.38
N PRO A 108 8.08 4.55 -13.88
CA PRO A 108 7.05 5.58 -14.02
C PRO A 108 6.75 6.26 -12.68
N PRO A 109 6.51 7.58 -12.65
CA PRO A 109 6.20 8.29 -11.40
C PRO A 109 5.02 7.69 -10.62
N GLU A 110 4.02 7.13 -11.29
CA GLU A 110 2.88 6.47 -10.65
C GLU A 110 3.21 5.14 -9.94
N ASP A 111 4.38 4.56 -10.20
CA ASP A 111 4.89 3.33 -9.58
C ASP A 111 5.96 3.62 -8.51
N ILE A 112 6.13 4.86 -8.08
CA ILE A 112 6.99 5.19 -6.95
C ILE A 112 6.08 5.46 -5.76
N LEU A 113 6.16 4.66 -4.70
CA LEU A 113 5.34 4.89 -3.49
C LEU A 113 5.76 6.15 -2.75
N GLY A 114 7.06 6.41 -2.71
CA GLY A 114 7.65 7.53 -2.00
C GLY A 114 9.15 7.33 -1.88
N ALA A 115 9.81 8.16 -1.09
CA ALA A 115 11.24 8.08 -0.95
C ALA A 115 11.74 8.54 0.42
N PHE A 116 12.94 8.10 0.75
CA PHE A 116 13.70 8.53 1.92
C PHE A 116 14.92 9.34 1.51
N GLN A 117 15.27 10.35 2.30
CA GLN A 117 16.57 10.98 2.21
C GLN A 117 17.63 10.03 2.80
N VAL A 118 18.80 9.97 2.17
CA VAL A 118 19.98 9.26 2.64
C VAL A 118 21.12 10.25 2.87
N ALA A 119 21.82 10.05 3.98
CA ALA A 119 23.06 10.74 4.33
C ALA A 119 23.99 9.77 5.07
N GLU A 120 25.28 9.80 4.76
CA GLU A 120 26.32 8.94 5.34
C GLU A 120 25.96 7.43 5.32
N GLY A 121 25.34 6.99 4.22
CA GLY A 121 24.92 5.61 4.01
C GLY A 121 23.73 5.17 4.88
N ARG A 122 22.99 6.13 5.45
CA ARG A 122 21.85 5.86 6.35
C ARG A 122 20.62 6.64 5.91
N ILE A 123 19.45 6.04 6.11
CA ILE A 123 18.18 6.73 5.95
C ILE A 123 18.06 7.78 7.06
N VAL A 124 17.80 9.02 6.66
CA VAL A 124 17.56 10.13 7.58
C VAL A 124 16.20 9.94 8.25
N ALA A 125 16.14 10.06 9.58
CA ALA A 125 14.89 9.95 10.33
C ALA A 125 13.87 10.99 9.86
N ASP A 126 12.58 10.63 9.87
CA ASP A 126 11.45 11.49 9.48
C ASP A 126 11.54 12.12 8.07
N SER A 127 12.43 11.57 7.23
CA SER A 127 12.67 12.06 5.87
C SER A 127 11.73 11.47 4.82
N TYR A 128 10.86 10.53 5.21
CA TYR A 128 9.93 9.92 4.26
C TYR A 128 9.08 10.98 3.58
N ARG A 129 8.99 10.92 2.26
CA ARG A 129 8.10 11.74 1.45
C ARG A 129 7.22 10.81 0.61
N PRO A 130 5.90 10.76 0.87
CA PRO A 130 4.98 10.01 0.03
C PRO A 130 4.91 10.66 -1.35
N ASN A 131 4.80 9.86 -2.40
CA ASN A 131 4.61 10.37 -3.74
C ASN A 131 3.12 10.53 -4.04
N PRO A 132 2.60 11.75 -4.24
CA PRO A 132 1.17 11.97 -4.48
C PRO A 132 0.69 11.37 -5.82
N ASN A 133 1.61 11.09 -6.75
CA ASN A 133 1.30 10.49 -8.04
C ASN A 133 1.15 8.96 -7.99
N HIS A 134 1.52 8.31 -6.88
CA HIS A 134 1.39 6.86 -6.72
C HIS A 134 -0.06 6.40 -6.87
N ARG A 135 -0.26 5.32 -7.65
CA ARG A 135 -1.59 4.75 -7.90
C ARG A 135 -1.74 3.39 -7.23
N ILE A 136 -2.68 3.31 -6.28
CA ILE A 136 -3.12 2.06 -5.64
C ILE A 136 -3.59 1.03 -6.68
N LEU A 137 -4.33 1.46 -7.70
CA LEU A 137 -4.78 0.66 -8.82
C LEU A 137 -4.42 1.37 -10.14
N SER A 138 -3.82 0.63 -11.06
CA SER A 138 -3.47 1.11 -12.42
C SER A 138 -3.86 0.04 -13.45
N ALA A 139 -3.61 0.30 -14.74
CA ALA A 139 -3.88 -0.68 -15.79
C ALA A 139 -3.12 -2.01 -15.60
N ARG A 140 -2.06 -2.02 -14.78
CA ARG A 140 -1.28 -3.22 -14.42
C ARG A 140 -1.81 -3.94 -13.16
N GLY A 141 -3.01 -3.63 -12.68
CA GLY A 141 -3.61 -4.20 -11.45
C GLY A 141 -3.43 -3.35 -10.19
N PHE A 142 -3.28 -3.98 -9.03
CA PHE A 142 -3.00 -3.30 -7.76
C PHE A 142 -1.50 -3.11 -7.51
N PHE A 143 -1.17 -2.14 -6.67
CA PHE A 143 0.17 -1.93 -6.13
C PHE A 143 0.73 -3.22 -5.49
N GLN A 144 2.05 -3.35 -5.50
CA GLN A 144 2.81 -4.47 -5.00
C GLN A 144 3.96 -3.95 -4.12
N LEU A 145 4.11 -4.54 -2.94
CA LEU A 145 5.17 -4.15 -2.01
C LEU A 145 6.33 -5.14 -2.08
N ASP A 146 7.50 -4.74 -1.60
CA ASP A 146 8.51 -5.73 -1.23
C ASP A 146 7.93 -6.67 -0.14
N PRO A 147 8.25 -7.99 -0.13
CA PRO A 147 7.71 -8.94 0.84
C PRO A 147 7.90 -8.54 2.32
N GLN A 148 9.00 -7.87 2.67
CA GLN A 148 9.23 -7.42 4.04
C GLN A 148 8.29 -6.27 4.40
N LEU A 149 8.11 -5.32 3.49
CA LEU A 149 7.18 -4.20 3.69
C LEU A 149 5.72 -4.68 3.69
N GLN A 150 5.36 -5.64 2.83
CA GLN A 150 4.05 -6.29 2.87
C GLN A 150 3.78 -6.91 4.23
N ARG A 151 4.72 -7.71 4.75
CA ARG A 151 4.57 -8.37 6.05
C ARG A 151 4.33 -7.36 7.16
N VAL A 152 5.14 -6.31 7.20
CA VAL A 152 5.00 -5.23 8.20
C VAL A 152 3.67 -4.50 8.07
N LEU A 153 3.19 -4.22 6.86
CA LEU A 153 1.87 -3.63 6.65
C LEU A 153 0.76 -4.49 7.25
N LEU A 154 0.78 -5.80 7.01
CA LEU A 154 -0.23 -6.73 7.53
C LEU A 154 -0.15 -6.87 9.06
N GLU A 155 1.05 -6.88 9.63
CA GLU A 155 1.27 -6.88 11.09
C GLU A 155 0.69 -5.61 11.74
N GLU A 156 0.96 -4.45 11.17
CA GLU A 156 0.45 -3.17 11.66
C GLU A 156 -1.08 -3.07 11.52
N LEU A 157 -1.65 -3.58 10.42
CA LEU A 157 -3.10 -3.66 10.27
C LEU A 157 -3.72 -4.50 11.38
N ALA A 158 -3.21 -5.71 11.61
CA ALA A 158 -3.70 -6.61 12.66
C ALA A 158 -3.61 -5.96 14.05
N ALA A 159 -2.49 -5.31 14.36
CA ALA A 159 -2.30 -4.60 15.63
C ALA A 159 -3.28 -3.43 15.79
N SER A 160 -3.54 -2.67 14.72
CA SER A 160 -4.46 -1.53 14.76
C SER A 160 -5.92 -1.92 15.02
N VAL A 161 -6.33 -3.11 14.55
CA VAL A 161 -7.67 -3.64 14.77
C VAL A 161 -7.86 -4.08 16.22
N VAL A 162 -6.85 -4.69 16.84
CA VAL A 162 -6.89 -5.09 18.25
C VAL A 162 -6.92 -3.87 19.18
N ALA A 163 -6.16 -2.82 18.86
CA ALA A 163 -6.10 -1.61 19.68
C ALA A 163 -7.36 -0.72 19.59
N GLY A 164 -8.19 -0.90 18.55
CA GLY A 164 -9.44 -0.18 18.34
C GLY A 164 -10.71 -0.91 18.80
N ALA A 165 -10.58 -2.16 19.27
CA ALA A 165 -11.67 -2.99 19.83
C ALA A 165 -11.75 -2.83 21.36
#